data_AF-A0A2V7FAB0-F1
#
_entry.id   AF-A0A2V7FAB0-F1
#
_cell.length_a   1.000
_cell.length_b   1.000
_cell.length_c   1.000
_cell.angle_alpha   90.00
_cell.angle_beta   90.00
_cell.angle_gamma   90.00
#
_symmetry.space_group_name_H-M   'P 1'
#
loop_
_entity.id
_entity.type
_entity.pdbx_description
1 polymer ?
#
loop_
_entity_poly.entity_id
_entity_poly.type
_entity_poly.pdbx_seq_one_letter_code
_entity_poly.pdbx_strand_id
1 'polypeptide(L)'
;MRICSLLPSATDIVLALGLGDQLVAVTHECDLPPGLREVPVITRSRVDQGQASSREIHNHVTAAAHSGSSIYTLDQALLERLEPDLILTQELCDVCAISYEEVAKAVHRLDVALPGTRTVLSLEPQTLAGILEAIEQVGA
;
A
#
# COMPACT_ATOMS: atom_id res chain seq x y z
N MET A 1 1.24 -17.67 0.77
CA MET A 1 1.00 -16.45 1.55
C MET A 1 0.11 -15.52 0.73
N ARG A 2 -0.63 -14.63 1.38
CA ARG A 2 -1.52 -13.64 0.77
C ARG A 2 -0.94 -12.25 0.98
N ILE A 3 -0.37 -11.67 -0.07
CA ILE A 3 0.37 -10.40 -0.01
C ILE A 3 -0.53 -9.25 -0.48
N CYS A 4 -0.76 -8.27 0.40
CA CYS A 4 -1.40 -7.00 0.05
C CYS A 4 -0.30 -5.93 -0.07
N SER A 5 -0.15 -5.31 -1.24
CA SER A 5 0.87 -4.29 -1.48
C SER A 5 0.24 -2.91 -1.57
N LEU A 6 0.60 -2.00 -0.67
CA LEU A 6 0.06 -0.64 -0.61
C LEU A 6 0.98 0.39 -1.26
N LEU A 7 2.01 -0.05 -1.97
CA LEU A 7 3.02 0.79 -2.63
C LEU A 7 3.38 0.22 -4.01
N PRO A 8 3.53 1.03 -5.08
CA PRO A 8 3.91 0.52 -6.40
C PRO A 8 5.24 -0.21 -6.39
N SER A 9 6.28 0.37 -5.80
CA SER A 9 7.61 -0.25 -5.76
C SER A 9 7.64 -1.54 -4.94
N ALA A 10 6.84 -1.68 -3.88
CA ALA A 10 6.71 -2.95 -3.17
C ALA A 10 6.06 -4.02 -4.04
N THR A 11 5.09 -3.63 -4.88
CA THR A 11 4.48 -4.54 -5.88
C THR A 11 5.53 -4.99 -6.90
N ASP A 12 6.37 -4.08 -7.39
CA ASP A 12 7.46 -4.41 -8.31
C ASP A 12 8.44 -5.40 -7.70
N ILE A 13 8.80 -5.24 -6.42
CA ILE A 13 9.66 -6.19 -5.70
C ILE A 13 9.01 -7.58 -5.65
N VAL A 14 7.74 -7.67 -5.28
CA VAL A 14 7.00 -8.95 -5.21
C VAL A 14 6.96 -9.64 -6.59
N LEU A 15 6.72 -8.88 -7.66
CA LEU A 15 6.73 -9.40 -9.02
C LEU A 15 8.14 -9.86 -9.45
N ALA A 16 9.18 -9.08 -9.16
CA ALA A 16 10.56 -9.41 -9.49
C ALA A 16 11.06 -10.67 -8.76
N LEU A 17 10.55 -10.92 -7.56
CA LEU A 17 10.81 -12.14 -6.79
C LEU A 17 9.99 -13.37 -7.26
N GLY A 18 9.16 -13.23 -8.30
CA GLY A 18 8.33 -14.31 -8.82
C GLY A 18 7.14 -14.67 -7.92
N LEU A 19 6.77 -13.78 -6.99
CA LEU A 19 5.70 -14.00 -6.01
C LEU A 19 4.35 -13.44 -6.47
N GLY A 20 4.20 -13.11 -7.75
CA GLY A 20 2.99 -12.48 -8.30
C GLY A 20 1.69 -13.25 -8.04
N ASP A 21 1.72 -14.57 -8.02
CA ASP A 21 0.55 -15.39 -7.71
C ASP A 21 0.04 -15.18 -6.27
N GLN A 22 0.88 -14.69 -5.38
CA GLN A 22 0.58 -14.41 -3.97
C GLN A 22 0.00 -13.00 -3.75
N LEU A 23 0.03 -12.11 -4.76
CA LEU A 23 -0.54 -10.76 -4.66
C LEU A 23 -2.07 -10.79 -4.62
N VAL A 24 -2.68 -10.50 -3.47
CA VAL A 24 -4.14 -10.45 -3.31
C VAL A 24 -4.72 -9.07 -3.50
N ALA A 25 -3.92 -8.00 -3.36
CA ALA A 25 -4.33 -6.63 -3.61
C ALA A 25 -3.14 -5.72 -3.91
N VAL A 26 -3.39 -4.65 -4.67
CA VAL A 26 -2.43 -3.60 -5.00
C VAL A 26 -3.01 -2.20 -4.83
N THR A 27 -2.14 -1.19 -4.79
CA THR A 27 -2.57 0.22 -4.83
C THR A 27 -3.07 0.62 -6.23
N HIS A 28 -3.93 1.64 -6.30
CA HIS A 28 -4.44 2.22 -7.56
C HIS A 28 -3.37 2.82 -8.47
N GLU A 29 -2.16 3.00 -7.96
CA GLU A 29 -1.01 3.54 -8.70
C GLU A 29 -0.15 2.45 -9.35
N CYS A 30 -0.52 1.17 -9.22
CA CYS A 30 0.24 0.07 -9.83
C CYS A 30 -0.08 -0.10 -11.32
N ASP A 31 0.94 0.01 -12.16
CA ASP A 31 0.89 -0.37 -13.57
C ASP A 31 1.31 -1.85 -13.73
N LEU A 32 0.34 -2.77 -13.67
CA LEU A 32 0.63 -4.20 -13.70
C LEU A 32 1.00 -4.70 -15.11
N PRO A 33 1.97 -5.62 -15.24
CA PRO A 33 2.39 -6.14 -16.54
C PRO A 33 1.29 -6.98 -17.21
N PRO A 34 1.23 -6.98 -18.55
CA PRO A 34 0.27 -7.80 -19.29
C PRO A 34 0.52 -9.29 -19.03
N GLY A 35 -0.56 -10.05 -18.84
CA GLY A 35 -0.50 -11.49 -18.58
C GLY A 35 -0.41 -11.86 -17.09
N LEU A 36 -0.25 -10.88 -16.18
CA LEU A 36 -0.52 -11.11 -14.77
C LEU A 36 -2.00 -11.40 -14.58
N ARG A 37 -2.35 -12.29 -13.63
CA ARG A 37 -3.74 -12.47 -13.22
C ARG A 37 -4.31 -11.14 -12.72
N GLU A 38 -5.62 -10.98 -12.81
CA GLU A 38 -6.28 -9.82 -12.24
C GLU A 38 -6.02 -9.77 -10.72
N VAL A 39 -5.55 -8.62 -10.24
CA VAL A 39 -5.32 -8.34 -8.82
C VAL A 39 -6.16 -7.11 -8.48
N PRO A 40 -7.06 -7.20 -7.49
CA PRO A 40 -7.94 -6.09 -7.16
C PRO A 40 -7.14 -4.90 -6.58
N VAL A 41 -7.62 -3.70 -6.93
CA VAL A 41 -7.10 -2.44 -6.40
C VAL A 41 -7.78 -2.14 -5.06
N ILE A 42 -7.00 -1.92 -4.01
CA ILE A 42 -7.50 -1.72 -2.63
C ILE A 42 -7.43 -0.28 -2.13
N THR A 43 -6.69 0.59 -2.81
CA THR A 43 -6.60 2.01 -2.46
C THR A 43 -7.29 2.87 -3.51
N ARG A 44 -7.62 4.11 -3.16
CA ARG A 44 -8.10 5.14 -4.11
C ARG A 44 -7.65 6.53 -3.67
N SER A 45 -7.47 7.43 -4.62
CA SER A 45 -7.24 8.86 -4.33
C SER A 45 -8.54 9.56 -3.91
N ARG A 46 -8.43 10.46 -2.94
CA ARG A 46 -9.48 11.41 -2.53
C ARG A 46 -9.49 12.67 -3.40
N VAL A 47 -8.47 12.85 -4.23
CA VAL A 47 -8.33 13.98 -5.13
C VAL A 47 -8.59 13.49 -6.55
N ASP A 48 -9.53 14.11 -7.26
CA ASP A 48 -9.71 13.86 -8.69
C ASP A 48 -8.57 14.52 -9.46
N GLN A 49 -7.53 13.74 -9.76
CA GLN A 49 -6.33 14.22 -10.46
C GLN A 49 -6.62 14.61 -11.92
N GLY A 50 -7.74 14.19 -12.50
CA GLY A 50 -8.11 14.53 -13.88
C GLY A 50 -8.77 15.91 -14.02
N GLN A 51 -9.29 16.45 -12.91
CA GLN A 51 -10.04 17.72 -12.92
C GLN A 51 -9.42 18.80 -12.02
N ALA A 52 -8.69 18.42 -10.97
CA ALA A 52 -8.08 19.37 -10.06
C ALA A 52 -6.87 20.09 -10.68
N SER A 53 -6.81 21.41 -10.52
CA SER A 53 -5.62 22.18 -10.82
C SER A 53 -4.48 21.85 -9.85
N SER A 54 -3.23 22.09 -10.25
CA SER A 54 -2.07 21.88 -9.37
C SER A 54 -2.15 22.65 -8.05
N ARG A 55 -2.82 23.81 -8.03
CA ARG A 55 -3.05 24.59 -6.81
C ARG A 55 -4.07 23.92 -5.88
N GLU A 56 -5.11 23.31 -6.43
CA GLU A 56 -6.09 22.56 -5.64
C GLU A 56 -5.48 21.26 -5.09
N ILE A 57 -4.68 20.55 -5.90
CA ILE A 57 -3.90 19.39 -5.46
C ILE A 57 -2.97 19.79 -4.31
N HIS A 58 -2.19 20.86 -4.49
CA HIS A 58 -1.30 21.38 -3.44
C HIS A 58 -2.06 21.66 -2.14
N ASN A 59 -3.19 22.37 -2.21
CA ASN A 59 -4.00 22.67 -1.03
C ASN A 59 -4.50 21.40 -0.33
N HIS A 60 -4.94 20.38 -1.07
CA HIS A 60 -5.37 19.10 -0.49
C HIS A 60 -4.21 18.36 0.18
N VAL A 61 -3.07 18.26 -0.50
CA VAL A 61 -1.88 17.59 0.05
C VAL A 61 -1.39 18.31 1.31
N THR A 62 -1.31 19.64 1.28
CA THR A 62 -0.90 20.45 2.43
C THR A 62 -1.88 20.28 3.59
N ALA A 63 -3.19 20.29 3.34
CA ALA A 63 -4.18 20.07 4.39
C ALA A 63 -4.06 18.67 5.01
N ALA A 64 -3.87 17.64 4.18
CA ALA A 64 -3.69 16.26 4.62
C ALA A 64 -2.42 16.08 5.48
N ALA A 65 -1.31 16.70 5.07
CA ALA A 65 -0.06 16.72 5.86
C ALA A 65 -0.26 17.34 7.24
N HIS A 66 -0.97 18.46 7.33
CA HIS A 66 -1.24 19.13 8.61
C HIS A 66 -2.13 18.30 9.55
N SER A 67 -2.98 17.43 9.02
CA SER A 67 -3.90 16.59 9.80
C SER A 67 -3.38 15.17 10.03
N GLY A 68 -2.13 14.85 9.63
CA GLY A 68 -1.57 13.49 9.70
C GLY A 68 -2.39 12.47 8.89
N SER A 69 -3.15 12.95 7.91
CA SER A 69 -4.06 12.13 7.10
C SER A 69 -3.46 11.89 5.72
N SER A 70 -3.84 10.78 5.09
CA SER A 70 -3.49 10.52 3.69
C SER A 70 -4.53 11.12 2.73
N ILE A 71 -4.07 11.55 1.55
CA ILE A 71 -4.96 11.86 0.41
C ILE A 71 -5.52 10.58 -0.24
N TYR A 72 -5.15 9.41 0.24
CA TYR A 72 -5.61 8.11 -0.22
C TYR A 72 -6.47 7.43 0.84
N THR A 73 -7.35 6.53 0.42
CA THR A 73 -8.15 5.70 1.32
C THR A 73 -8.01 4.24 0.98
N LEU A 74 -8.04 3.39 2.01
CA LEU A 74 -8.00 1.93 1.93
C LEU A 74 -9.42 1.35 2.00
N ASP A 75 -9.75 0.40 1.13
CA ASP A 75 -11.01 -0.36 1.20
C ASP A 75 -10.92 -1.45 2.28
N GLN A 76 -11.44 -1.11 3.46
CA GLN A 76 -11.49 -2.01 4.61
C GLN A 76 -12.28 -3.30 4.33
N ALA A 77 -13.41 -3.21 3.64
CA ALA A 77 -14.25 -4.36 3.38
C ALA A 77 -13.57 -5.33 2.40
N LEU A 78 -12.84 -4.79 1.43
CA LEU A 78 -12.00 -5.60 0.54
C LEU A 78 -10.84 -6.23 1.32
N LEU A 79 -10.17 -5.49 2.21
CA LEU A 79 -9.11 -6.03 3.07
C LEU A 79 -9.61 -7.25 3.89
N GLU A 80 -10.80 -7.15 4.47
CA GLU A 80 -11.45 -8.23 5.22
C GLU A 80 -11.76 -9.45 4.37
N ARG A 81 -12.28 -9.27 3.14
CA ARG A 81 -12.51 -10.38 2.21
C ARG A 81 -11.22 -11.03 1.72
N LEU A 82 -10.14 -10.26 1.63
CA LEU A 82 -8.87 -10.70 1.10
C LEU A 82 -7.94 -11.29 2.16
N GLU A 83 -8.21 -11.11 3.45
CA GLU A 83 -7.48 -11.78 4.54
C GLU A 83 -5.95 -11.88 4.31
N PRO A 84 -5.23 -10.77 4.11
CA PRO A 84 -3.80 -10.84 3.84
C PRO A 84 -3.01 -11.34 5.05
N ASP A 85 -1.96 -12.11 4.76
CA ASP A 85 -0.96 -12.58 5.73
C ASP A 85 0.17 -11.55 5.88
N LEU A 86 0.49 -10.84 4.78
CA LEU A 86 1.56 -9.84 4.71
C LEU A 86 1.02 -8.58 4.05
N ILE A 87 1.20 -7.44 4.71
CA ILE A 87 0.84 -6.12 4.21
C ILE A 87 2.12 -5.32 4.05
N LEU A 88 2.46 -4.99 2.80
CA LEU A 88 3.61 -4.15 2.47
C LEU A 88 3.17 -2.69 2.44
N THR A 89 3.82 -1.86 3.23
CA THR A 89 3.56 -0.43 3.33
C THR A 89 4.88 0.35 3.43
N GLN A 90 4.79 1.65 3.61
CA GLN A 90 5.93 2.54 3.80
C GLN A 90 5.52 3.73 4.68
N GLU A 91 6.47 4.23 5.48
CA GLU A 91 6.31 5.43 6.32
C GLU A 91 7.37 6.52 5.99
N LEU A 92 7.77 6.63 4.71
CA LEU A 92 8.71 7.68 4.27
C LEU A 92 8.03 9.03 3.97
N CYS A 93 6.73 9.03 3.68
CA CYS A 93 5.96 10.22 3.38
C CYS A 93 4.52 10.07 3.89
N ASP A 94 4.09 10.97 4.77
CA ASP A 94 2.76 10.92 5.41
C ASP A 94 1.58 11.14 4.45
N VAL A 95 1.85 11.66 3.24
CA VAL A 95 0.81 12.06 2.28
C VAL A 95 0.91 11.35 0.92
N CYS A 96 2.05 10.73 0.60
CA CYS A 96 2.31 10.16 -0.72
C CYS A 96 1.79 8.73 -0.88
N ALA A 97 1.40 8.09 0.22
CA ALA A 97 0.79 6.76 0.24
C ALA A 97 -0.28 6.72 1.36
N ILE A 98 -0.90 5.56 1.58
CA ILE A 98 -1.70 5.35 2.79
C ILE A 98 -0.77 5.52 4.00
N SER A 99 -1.15 6.38 4.95
CA SER A 99 -0.31 6.61 6.13
C SER A 99 -0.24 5.36 7.00
N TYR A 100 0.88 5.18 7.71
CA TYR A 100 1.05 4.03 8.59
C TYR A 100 -0.06 3.94 9.65
N GLU A 101 -0.52 5.07 10.18
CA GLU A 101 -1.64 5.12 11.13
C GLU A 101 -2.93 4.52 10.54
N GLU A 102 -3.26 4.83 9.28
CA GLU A 102 -4.44 4.28 8.62
C GLU A 102 -4.28 2.78 8.32
N VAL A 103 -3.07 2.32 7.96
CA VAL A 103 -2.77 0.88 7.83
C VAL A 103 -2.95 0.18 9.17
N ALA A 104 -2.35 0.70 10.25
CA ALA A 104 -2.45 0.13 11.58
C ALA A 104 -3.91 0.04 12.07
N LYS A 105 -4.71 1.09 11.84
CA LYS A 105 -6.16 1.07 12.14
C LYS A 105 -6.91 0.04 11.31
N ALA A 106 -6.55 -0.15 10.04
CA ALA A 106 -7.20 -1.13 9.17
C ALA A 106 -6.88 -2.57 9.58
N VAL A 107 -5.62 -2.83 9.92
CA VAL A 107 -5.16 -4.14 10.42
C VAL A 107 -5.77 -4.45 11.78
N HIS A 108 -5.82 -3.47 12.69
CA HIS A 108 -6.48 -3.67 13.97
C HIS A 108 -7.97 -4.04 13.81
N ARG A 109 -8.69 -3.35 12.91
CA ARG A 109 -10.08 -3.70 12.59
C ARG A 109 -10.20 -5.10 12.00
N LEU A 110 -9.27 -5.47 11.12
CA LEU A 110 -9.22 -6.80 10.54
C LEU A 110 -8.98 -7.88 11.60
N ASP A 111 -8.07 -7.67 12.55
CA ASP A 111 -7.77 -8.63 13.62
C ASP A 111 -8.94 -8.80 14.61
N VAL A 112 -9.72 -7.74 14.83
CA VAL A 112 -10.96 -7.82 15.61
C VAL A 112 -12.03 -8.62 14.87
N ALA A 113 -12.13 -8.46 13.55
CA ALA A 113 -13.13 -9.14 12.73
C ALA A 113 -12.78 -10.62 12.45
N LEU A 114 -11.50 -10.92 12.22
CA LEU A 114 -11.01 -12.20 11.74
C LEU A 114 -9.72 -12.59 12.46
N PRO A 115 -9.74 -13.63 13.31
CA PRO A 115 -8.54 -14.16 13.94
C PRO A 115 -7.52 -14.59 12.88
N GLY A 116 -6.26 -14.20 13.06
CA GLY A 116 -5.18 -14.59 12.15
C GLY A 116 -3.85 -13.97 12.57
N THR A 117 -2.76 -14.52 12.05
CA THR A 117 -1.44 -13.89 12.15
C THR A 117 -1.22 -13.09 10.88
N ARG A 118 -0.97 -11.79 11.02
CA ARG A 118 -0.67 -10.92 9.89
C ARG A 118 0.48 -9.99 10.22
N THR A 119 1.38 -9.86 9.26
CA THR A 119 2.59 -9.06 9.37
C THR A 119 2.41 -7.78 8.57
N VAL A 120 2.66 -6.65 9.21
CA VAL A 120 2.82 -5.37 8.52
C VAL A 120 4.31 -5.10 8.37
N LEU A 121 4.79 -5.01 7.13
CA LEU A 121 6.18 -4.70 6.81
C LEU A 121 6.25 -3.30 6.21
N SER A 122 6.82 -2.36 6.95
CA SER A 122 7.12 -1.00 6.48
C SER A 122 8.49 -0.98 5.81
N LEU A 123 8.54 -0.64 4.53
CA LEU A 123 9.76 -0.56 3.72
C LEU A 123 10.24 0.89 3.66
N GLU A 124 11.32 1.20 4.39
CA GLU A 124 11.82 2.57 4.55
C GLU A 124 13.29 2.75 4.08
N PRO A 125 13.63 2.37 2.84
CA PRO A 125 15.00 2.53 2.36
C PRO A 125 15.35 4.01 2.18
N GLN A 126 16.43 4.45 2.84
CA GLN A 126 16.99 5.81 2.68
C GLN A 126 18.32 5.83 1.91
N THR A 127 18.79 4.66 1.49
CA THR A 127 20.01 4.49 0.71
C THR A 127 19.80 3.43 -0.38
N LEU A 128 20.67 3.41 -1.38
CA LEU A 128 20.64 2.38 -2.41
C LEU A 128 20.85 0.98 -1.82
N ALA A 129 21.73 0.84 -0.83
CA ALA A 129 21.93 -0.42 -0.12
C ALA A 129 20.64 -0.85 0.62
N GLY A 130 19.96 0.10 1.26
CA GLY A 130 18.67 -0.14 1.92
C GLY A 130 17.57 -0.61 0.96
N ILE A 131 17.60 -0.21 -0.33
CA ILE A 131 16.68 -0.76 -1.33
C ILE A 131 16.93 -2.26 -1.53
N LEU A 132 18.19 -2.69 -1.59
CA LEU A 132 18.53 -4.11 -1.71
C LEU A 132 18.11 -4.89 -0.46
N GLU A 133 18.34 -4.33 0.73
CA GLU A 133 17.87 -4.91 1.99
C GLU A 133 16.34 -5.03 2.03
N ALA A 134 15.60 -4.05 1.52
CA ALA A 134 14.14 -4.12 1.42
C ALA A 134 13.67 -5.27 0.50
N ILE A 135 14.39 -5.53 -0.59
CA ILE A 135 14.12 -6.69 -1.46
C ILE A 135 14.36 -8.00 -0.71
N GLU A 136 15.45 -8.09 0.06
CA GLU A 136 15.75 -9.27 0.88
C GLU A 136 14.69 -9.48 1.97
N GLN A 137 14.22 -8.42 2.63
CA GLN A 137 13.15 -8.48 3.64
C GLN A 137 11.83 -9.02 3.08
N VAL A 138 11.47 -8.64 1.85
CA VAL A 138 10.25 -9.13 1.19
C VAL A 138 10.38 -10.59 0.77
N GLY A 139 11.61 -11.04 0.44
CA GLY A 139 11.90 -12.40 0.01
C GLY A 139 12.20 -13.41 1.12
N ALA A 140 12.37 -12.95 2.37
CA ALA A 140 12.68 -13.78 3.54
C ALA A 140 11.48 -14.60 4.03
#